data_AF-A0A0B8Q7F5-F1
#
_entry.id   AF-A0A0B8Q7F5-F1
#
_cell.length_a   1.000
_cell.length_b   1.000
_cell.length_c   1.000
_cell.angle_alpha   90.00
_cell.angle_beta   90.00
_cell.angle_gamma   90.00
#
_symmetry.space_group_name_H-M   'P 1'
#
loop_
_entity.id
_entity.type
_entity.pdbx_description
1 polymer ?
#
loop_
_entity_poly.entity_id
_entity_poly.type
_entity_poly.pdbx_seq_one_letter_code
_entity_poly.pdbx_strand_id
1 'polypeptide(L)'
;MKLSNRTQRQLEGWIKGLFRAFDRLEKDSFFIPFLDDDVYLSIHGQEHYGHEGFKLWMGENRAFFRHGSLLHHSHNFSFDTLENGLIQVSFVLDFKAESKEGELF
;
A
#
# COMPACT_ATOMS: atom_id res chain seq x y z
N MET A 1 -19.24 13.02 10.12
CA MET A 1 -20.02 12.95 8.86
C MET A 1 -19.80 11.56 8.27
N LYS A 2 -20.82 10.87 7.72
CA LYS A 2 -20.60 9.56 7.07
C LYS A 2 -20.27 9.74 5.59
N LEU A 3 -19.21 9.09 5.12
CA LEU A 3 -18.85 9.06 3.69
C LEU A 3 -19.94 8.39 2.87
N SER A 4 -20.17 8.90 1.66
CA SER A 4 -21.15 8.28 0.75
C SER A 4 -20.67 6.90 0.30
N ASN A 5 -21.61 5.97 0.06
CA ASN A 5 -21.29 4.64 -0.47
C ASN A 5 -20.52 4.70 -1.81
N ARG A 6 -20.77 5.72 -2.63
CA ARG A 6 -20.04 5.94 -3.88
C ARG A 6 -18.57 6.28 -3.60
N THR A 7 -18.32 7.20 -2.68
CA THR A 7 -16.97 7.61 -2.28
C THR A 7 -16.20 6.44 -1.66
N GLN A 8 -16.83 5.67 -0.77
CA GLN A 8 -16.22 4.49 -0.17
C GLN A 8 -15.78 3.46 -1.24
N ARG A 9 -16.65 3.16 -2.22
CA ARG A 9 -16.29 2.26 -3.34
C ARG A 9 -15.15 2.79 -4.21
N GLN A 10 -15.09 4.11 -4.42
CA GLN A 10 -13.99 4.73 -5.16
C GLN A 10 -12.66 4.60 -4.41
N LEU A 11 -12.66 4.85 -3.09
CA LEU A 11 -11.47 4.68 -2.25
C LEU A 11 -11.02 3.22 -2.19
N GLU A 12 -11.96 2.28 -2.02
CA GLU A 12 -11.67 0.85 -2.07
C GLU A 12 -11.03 0.45 -3.40
N GLY A 13 -11.61 0.90 -4.52
CA GLY A 13 -11.06 0.62 -5.85
C GLY A 13 -9.67 1.22 -6.05
N TRP A 14 -9.43 2.42 -5.53
CA TRP A 14 -8.12 3.07 -5.57
C TRP A 14 -7.09 2.30 -4.73
N ILE A 15 -7.41 1.91 -3.50
CA ILE A 15 -6.51 1.11 -2.63
C ILE A 15 -6.19 -0.25 -3.27
N LYS A 16 -7.19 -0.93 -3.83
CA LYS A 16 -6.98 -2.17 -4.59
C LYS A 16 -6.07 -1.95 -5.80
N GLY A 17 -6.19 -0.81 -6.48
CA GLY A 17 -5.30 -0.42 -7.56
C GLY A 17 -3.86 -0.19 -7.11
N LEU A 18 -3.68 0.44 -5.94
CA LEU A 18 -2.39 0.67 -5.32
C LEU A 18 -1.69 -0.66 -4.98
N PHE A 19 -2.38 -1.61 -4.36
CA PHE A 19 -1.82 -2.93 -4.07
C PHE A 19 -1.46 -3.75 -5.31
N ARG A 20 -2.24 -3.63 -6.39
CA ARG A 20 -1.85 -4.23 -7.67
C ARG A 20 -0.57 -3.62 -8.26
N ALA A 21 -0.25 -2.38 -7.93
CA ALA A 21 1.03 -1.78 -8.32
C ALA A 21 2.18 -2.32 -7.46
N PHE A 22 1.95 -2.57 -6.17
CA PHE A 22 2.91 -3.29 -5.32
C PHE A 22 3.14 -4.72 -5.83
N ASP A 23 2.08 -5.45 -6.21
CA ASP A 23 2.16 -6.80 -6.78
C ASP A 23 3.04 -6.88 -8.03
N ARG A 24 2.97 -5.83 -8.86
CA ARG A 24 3.77 -5.70 -10.08
C ARG A 24 5.17 -5.16 -9.83
N LEU A 25 5.52 -4.84 -8.58
CA LEU A 25 6.81 -4.25 -8.23
C LEU A 25 7.11 -2.99 -9.05
N GLU A 26 6.10 -2.14 -9.24
CA GLU A 26 6.21 -0.91 -10.04
C GLU A 26 7.35 0.00 -9.56
N LYS A 27 7.80 0.89 -10.45
CA LYS A 27 8.86 1.86 -10.14
C LYS A 27 8.34 2.94 -9.20
N ASP A 28 9.24 3.58 -8.47
CA ASP A 28 8.91 4.65 -7.52
C ASP A 28 8.12 5.79 -8.18
N SER A 29 8.44 6.12 -9.44
CA SER A 29 7.74 7.13 -10.24
C SER A 29 6.24 6.88 -10.40
N PHE A 30 5.78 5.63 -10.24
CA PHE A 30 4.36 5.32 -10.21
C PHE A 30 3.72 5.78 -8.90
N PHE A 31 4.38 5.57 -7.76
CA PHE A 31 3.80 5.78 -6.43
C PHE A 31 3.93 7.22 -5.93
N ILE A 32 5.09 7.86 -6.16
CA ILE A 32 5.41 9.18 -5.62
C ILE A 32 4.31 10.24 -5.85
N PRO A 33 3.65 10.32 -7.03
CA PRO A 33 2.57 11.29 -7.25
C PRO A 33 1.34 11.12 -6.34
N PHE A 34 1.22 10.01 -5.63
CA PHE A 34 0.11 9.70 -4.73
C PHE A 34 0.47 9.81 -3.25
N LEU A 35 1.71 10.19 -2.91
CA LEU A 35 2.21 10.26 -1.54
C LEU A 35 2.60 11.70 -1.21
N ASP A 36 2.17 12.18 -0.05
CA ASP A 36 2.63 13.45 0.49
C ASP A 36 4.14 13.41 0.77
N ASP A 37 4.80 14.57 0.73
CA ASP A 37 6.25 14.69 0.91
C ASP A 37 6.71 14.14 2.28
N ASP A 38 5.85 14.24 3.30
CA ASP A 38 6.07 13.80 4.68
C ASP A 38 5.44 12.44 4.99
N VAL A 39 5.13 11.63 3.97
CA VAL A 39 4.52 10.30 4.14
C VAL A 39 5.29 9.45 5.16
N TYR A 40 4.56 8.81 6.05
CA TYR A 40 5.11 7.88 7.04
C TYR A 40 4.56 6.48 6.81
N LEU A 41 5.45 5.49 6.72
CA LEU A 41 5.11 4.08 6.64
C LEU A 41 5.70 3.35 7.85
N SER A 42 4.87 2.54 8.50
CA SER A 42 5.29 1.61 9.55
C SER A 42 4.90 0.19 9.15
N ILE A 43 5.89 -0.66 8.87
CA ILE A 43 5.68 -2.02 8.37
C ILE A 43 6.49 -2.96 9.24
N HIS A 44 5.83 -3.89 9.94
CA HIS A 44 6.46 -4.83 10.88
C HIS A 44 7.39 -4.16 11.91
N GLY A 45 7.07 -2.93 12.34
CA GLY A 45 7.87 -2.16 13.31
C GLY A 45 9.08 -1.43 12.71
N GLN A 46 9.27 -1.49 11.38
CA GLN A 46 10.22 -0.66 10.66
C GLN A 46 9.55 0.63 10.20
N GLU A 47 10.23 1.76 10.40
CA GLU A 47 9.72 3.08 10.10
C GLU A 47 10.42 3.69 8.89
N HIS A 48 9.64 4.22 7.96
CA HIS A 48 10.13 4.86 6.73
C HIS A 48 9.49 6.23 6.59
N TYR A 49 10.32 7.26 6.42
CA TYR A 49 9.89 8.66 6.38
C TYR A 49 10.14 9.30 5.01
N GLY A 50 9.12 10.02 4.54
CA GLY A 50 9.10 10.73 3.28
C GLY A 50 9.31 9.84 2.06
N HIS A 51 9.46 10.48 0.91
CA HIS A 51 9.69 9.77 -0.36
C HIS A 51 10.97 8.92 -0.35
N GLU A 52 12.03 9.36 0.33
CA GLU A 52 13.28 8.60 0.40
C GLU A 52 13.13 7.30 1.21
N GLY A 53 12.45 7.36 2.36
CA GLY A 53 12.14 6.16 3.13
C GLY A 53 11.28 5.18 2.35
N PHE A 54 10.26 5.69 1.65
CA PHE A 54 9.43 4.87 0.76
C PHE A 54 10.23 4.21 -0.37
N LYS A 55 11.11 4.96 -1.04
CA LYS A 55 11.96 4.44 -2.13
C LYS A 55 12.90 3.35 -1.64
N LEU A 56 13.47 3.50 -0.44
CA LEU A 56 14.32 2.49 0.18
C LEU A 56 13.53 1.19 0.38
N TRP A 57 12.37 1.26 1.04
CA TRP A 57 11.51 0.10 1.29
C TRP A 57 11.08 -0.57 -0.02
N MET A 58 10.65 0.19 -1.03
CA MET A 58 10.31 -0.36 -2.35
C MET A 58 11.52 -0.98 -3.05
N GLY A 59 12.70 -0.40 -2.91
CA GLY A 59 13.96 -0.95 -3.41
C GLY A 59 14.27 -2.32 -2.82
N GLU A 60 14.13 -2.47 -1.51
CA GLU A 60 14.30 -3.74 -0.79
C GLU A 60 13.30 -4.80 -1.26
N ASN A 61 12.02 -4.44 -1.39
CA ASN A 61 10.99 -5.35 -1.90
C ASN A 61 11.31 -5.84 -3.33
N ARG A 62 11.75 -4.94 -4.22
CA ARG A 62 12.17 -5.30 -5.59
C ARG A 62 13.44 -6.15 -5.62
N ALA A 63 14.35 -5.93 -4.68
CA ALA A 63 15.56 -6.72 -4.54
C ALA A 63 15.25 -8.13 -4.02
N PHE A 64 14.29 -8.25 -3.10
CA PHE A 64 13.98 -9.49 -2.38
C PHE A 64 12.98 -10.40 -3.11
N PHE A 65 11.86 -9.87 -3.57
CA PHE A 65 10.77 -10.67 -4.13
C PHE A 65 10.95 -10.99 -5.62
N ARG A 66 10.43 -12.14 -6.03
CA ARG A 66 10.38 -12.53 -7.44
C ARG A 66 9.32 -11.69 -8.16
N HIS A 67 9.60 -11.32 -9.41
CA HIS A 67 8.61 -10.59 -10.21
C HIS A 67 7.39 -11.47 -10.47
N GLY A 68 6.19 -10.96 -10.15
CA GLY A 68 4.92 -11.64 -10.42
C GLY A 68 4.54 -12.71 -9.39
N SER A 69 5.31 -12.86 -8.30
CA SER A 69 4.95 -13.74 -7.19
C SER A 69 4.10 -13.07 -6.12
N LEU A 70 4.09 -11.74 -6.06
CA LEU A 70 3.32 -10.99 -5.07
C LEU A 70 1.85 -10.96 -5.46
N LEU A 71 0.99 -11.24 -4.48
CA LEU A 71 -0.44 -11.08 -4.59
C LEU A 71 -1.00 -10.54 -3.28
N HIS A 72 -1.51 -9.32 -3.32
CA HIS A 72 -2.23 -8.71 -2.22
C HIS A 72 -3.75 -8.81 -2.43
N HIS A 73 -4.46 -9.15 -1.36
CA HIS A 73 -5.92 -9.16 -1.31
C HIS A 73 -6.41 -8.33 -0.12
N SER A 74 -6.87 -7.12 -0.39
CA SER A 74 -7.47 -6.23 0.61
C SER A 74 -8.97 -6.42 0.71
N HIS A 75 -9.47 -6.54 1.94
CA HIS A 75 -10.89 -6.74 2.26
C HIS A 75 -11.26 -6.15 3.64
N ASN A 76 -12.53 -6.27 4.04
CA ASN A 76 -13.05 -5.75 5.32
C ASN A 76 -12.77 -4.25 5.53
N PHE A 77 -13.05 -3.44 4.51
CA PHE A 77 -12.80 -2.00 4.57
C PHE A 77 -13.73 -1.29 5.57
N SER A 78 -13.15 -0.39 6.37
CA SER A 78 -13.85 0.61 7.16
C SER A 78 -13.34 2.01 6.79
N PHE A 79 -14.24 3.00 6.87
CA PHE A 79 -13.94 4.37 6.49
C PHE A 79 -14.50 5.32 7.53
N ASP A 80 -13.61 6.08 8.15
CA ASP A 80 -13.93 7.04 9.20
C ASP A 80 -13.48 8.44 8.78
N THR A 81 -14.37 9.42 8.90
CA THR A 81 -14.04 10.82 8.65
C THR A 81 -13.55 11.46 9.94
N LEU A 82 -12.35 12.03 9.91
CA LEU A 82 -11.72 12.73 11.03
C LEU A 82 -12.14 14.21 11.05
N GLU A 83 -11.95 14.88 12.19
CA GLU A 83 -12.42 16.25 12.43
C GLU A 83 -11.77 17.29 11.48
N ASN A 84 -10.56 17.02 11.00
CA ASN A 84 -9.83 17.86 10.07
C ASN A 84 -10.15 17.59 8.59
N GLY A 85 -11.18 16.79 8.30
CA GLY A 85 -11.56 16.43 6.94
C GLY A 85 -10.73 15.30 6.32
N LEU A 86 -9.77 14.75 7.05
CA LEU A 86 -9.06 13.53 6.63
C LEU A 86 -9.98 12.31 6.70
N ILE A 87 -9.62 11.29 5.93
CA ILE A 87 -10.31 10.00 5.92
C ILE A 87 -9.33 8.97 6.42
N GLN A 88 -9.66 8.33 7.54
CA GLN A 88 -8.99 7.11 7.96
C GLN A 88 -9.63 5.93 7.24
N VAL A 89 -8.79 5.13 6.59
CA VAL A 89 -9.21 3.88 5.96
C VAL A 89 -8.51 2.72 6.67
N SER A 90 -9.29 1.75 7.13
CA SER A 90 -8.75 0.51 7.71
C SER A 90 -9.23 -0.68 6.89
N PHE A 91 -8.39 -1.69 6.72
CA PHE A 91 -8.71 -2.89 5.97
C PHE A 91 -7.83 -4.04 6.45
N VAL A 92 -8.23 -5.27 6.14
CA VAL A 92 -7.39 -6.46 6.27
C VAL A 92 -6.69 -6.69 4.94
N LEU A 93 -5.40 -7.01 5.00
CA LEU A 93 -4.56 -7.29 3.85
C LEU A 93 -4.00 -8.71 3.98
N ASP A 94 -4.54 -9.62 3.19
CA ASP A 94 -3.90 -10.91 2.97
C ASP A 94 -2.82 -10.71 1.89
N PHE A 95 -1.68 -11.37 2.04
CA PHE A 95 -0.68 -11.39 0.98
C PHE A 95 -0.08 -12.78 0.82
N LYS A 96 0.43 -13.04 -0.39
CA LYS A 96 1.30 -14.17 -0.70
C LYS A 96 2.46 -13.66 -1.51
N ALA A 97 3.65 -14.21 -1.27
CA ALA A 97 4.83 -13.87 -2.05
C ALA A 97 5.83 -15.02 -2.12
N GLU A 98 6.73 -14.95 -3.11
CA GLU A 98 7.89 -15.81 -3.22
C GLU A 98 9.14 -14.93 -3.28
N SER A 99 10.15 -15.20 -2.46
CA SER A 99 11.45 -14.54 -2.57
C SER A 99 12.21 -15.04 -3.80
N LYS A 100 13.25 -14.32 -4.21
CA LYS A 100 14.12 -14.79 -5.30
C LYS A 100 14.83 -16.10 -4.98
N GLU A 101 15.05 -16.38 -3.69
CA GLU A 101 15.64 -17.62 -3.18
C GLU A 101 14.63 -18.77 -3.02
N GLY A 102 13.33 -18.52 -3.26
CA GLY A 102 12.27 -19.53 -3.23
C GLY A 102 11.56 -19.69 -1.89
N GLU A 103 11.74 -18.77 -0.95
CA GLU A 103 10.99 -18.73 0.30
C GLU A 103 9.55 -18.26 0.05
N LEU A 104 8.56 -18.91 0.69
CA LEU A 104 7.14 -18.60 0.54
C LEU A 104 6.61 -17.86 1.77
N PHE A 105 5.84 -16.80 1.53
CA PHE A 105 5.16 -15.97 2.53
C PHE A 105 3.66 -16.01 2.30
#